data_AF-A0AAX2UIP5-F1
#
_entry.id   AF-A0AAX2UIP5-F1
#
_cell.length_a   1.000
_cell.length_b   1.000
_cell.length_c   1.000
_cell.angle_alpha   90.00
_cell.angle_beta   90.00
_cell.angle_gamma   90.00
#
_symmetry.space_group_name_H-M   'P 1'
#
loop_
_entity.id
_entity.type
_entity.pdbx_description
1 polymer ?
#
loop_
_entity_poly.entity_id
_entity_poly.type
_entity_poly.pdbx_seq_one_letter_code
_entity_poly.pdbx_strand_id
1 'polypeptide(L)'
;MWWFAHHTFIFCQGCESATNSPEGIHQDGMDFIMFAFVVERKNVNGAKSIVYAEDKETKIFEAVLKEGQGLLQADLHSSLWHEVTEISSLNPNEMAYRSSIGFDIECLK
;
A
#
# COMPACT_ATOMS: atom_id res chain seq x y z
N MET A 1 4.51 10.71 20.88
CA MET A 1 4.44 9.96 19.63
C MET A 1 3.15 10.37 18.97
N TRP A 2 3.20 10.84 17.73
CA TRP A 2 2.02 11.23 16.96
C TRP A 2 1.66 10.11 15.99
N TRP A 3 0.36 9.92 15.78
CA TRP A 3 -0.18 8.94 14.85
C TRP A 3 -1.21 9.66 13.99
N PHE A 4 -0.98 9.68 12.68
CA PHE A 4 -1.97 10.15 11.72
C PHE A 4 -2.51 8.92 11.00
N ALA A 5 -3.84 8.82 10.91
CA ALA A 5 -4.48 7.77 10.14
C ALA A 5 -5.13 8.40 8.92
N HIS A 6 -4.90 7.83 7.75
CA HIS A 6 -5.53 8.25 6.51
C HIS A 6 -6.26 7.06 5.88
N HIS A 7 -7.50 7.30 5.43
CA HIS A 7 -8.30 6.30 4.74
C HIS A 7 -8.24 6.54 3.24
N THR A 8 -8.03 5.48 2.48
CA THR A 8 -7.91 5.53 1.03
C THR A 8 -8.84 4.50 0.41
N PHE A 9 -9.64 4.95 -0.56
CA PHE A 9 -10.50 4.09 -1.37
C PHE A 9 -10.14 4.28 -2.84
N ILE A 10 -9.73 3.21 -3.51
CA ILE A 10 -9.46 3.19 -4.94
C ILE A 10 -10.40 2.21 -5.64
N PHE A 11 -10.84 2.56 -6.84
CA PHE A 11 -11.70 1.70 -7.65
C PHE A 11 -11.38 1.83 -9.13
N CYS A 12 -11.68 0.79 -9.90
CA CYS A 12 -11.60 0.75 -11.36
C CYS A 12 -12.72 -0.14 -11.92
N GLN A 13 -13.02 -0.02 -13.21
CA GLN A 13 -14.01 -0.85 -13.91
C GLN A 13 -13.53 -1.11 -15.35
N GLY A 14 -14.02 -2.19 -15.97
CA GLY A 14 -13.64 -2.53 -17.34
C GLY A 14 -12.17 -2.93 -17.43
N CYS A 15 -11.45 -2.32 -18.38
CA CYS A 15 -10.02 -2.56 -18.63
C CYS A 15 -9.11 -1.50 -18.00
N GLU A 16 -9.64 -0.62 -17.14
CA GLU A 16 -8.86 0.41 -16.46
C GLU A 16 -8.14 -0.14 -15.22
N SER A 17 -7.10 0.57 -14.77
CA SER A 17 -6.42 0.34 -13.50
C SER A 17 -6.54 1.55 -12.58
N ALA A 18 -6.30 1.33 -11.29
CA ALA A 18 -6.23 2.40 -10.30
C ALA A 18 -5.11 2.12 -9.30
N THR A 19 -4.52 3.18 -8.73
CA THR A 19 -3.43 3.05 -7.76
C THR A 19 -3.61 4.03 -6.62
N ASN A 20 -3.18 3.62 -5.42
CA ASN A 20 -3.01 4.51 -4.28
C ASN A 20 -1.57 4.98 -4.11
N SER A 21 -0.68 4.56 -5.02
CA SER A 21 0.75 4.85 -5.00
C SER A 21 1.23 5.30 -6.39
N PRO A 22 0.73 6.45 -6.90
CA PRO A 22 1.11 6.96 -8.22
C PRO A 22 2.60 7.35 -8.33
N GLU A 23 3.26 7.59 -7.20
CA GLU A 23 4.69 7.88 -7.09
C GLU A 23 5.61 6.67 -7.31
N GLY A 24 5.07 5.44 -7.26
CA GLY A 24 5.85 4.21 -7.39
C GLY A 24 6.62 3.86 -6.11
N ILE A 25 7.89 3.46 -6.22
CA ILE A 25 8.70 3.03 -5.06
C ILE A 25 9.14 4.23 -4.20
N HIS A 26 8.64 4.32 -2.97
CA HIS A 26 8.80 5.51 -2.11
C HIS A 26 8.94 5.22 -0.60
N GLN A 27 9.11 6.30 0.15
CA GLN A 27 9.01 6.44 1.60
C GLN A 27 8.04 7.59 1.88
N ASP A 28 7.32 7.55 3.00
CA ASP A 28 6.27 8.53 3.35
C ASP A 28 6.81 9.70 4.18
N GLY A 29 8.03 9.59 4.69
CA GLY A 29 8.70 10.62 5.47
C GLY A 29 8.39 10.55 6.97
N MET A 30 8.02 9.39 7.47
CA MET A 30 7.65 9.15 8.88
C MET A 30 8.67 8.22 9.55
N ASP A 31 8.73 8.14 10.88
CA ASP A 31 9.67 7.18 11.51
C ASP A 31 9.24 5.72 11.24
N PHE A 32 7.93 5.47 11.30
CA PHE A 32 7.32 4.21 10.91
C PHE A 32 6.01 4.46 10.17
N ILE A 33 5.65 3.50 9.32
CA ILE A 33 4.35 3.46 8.65
C ILE A 33 3.72 2.08 8.79
N MET A 34 2.40 2.05 8.94
CA MET A 34 1.61 0.88 8.57
C MET A 34 1.02 1.17 7.19
N PHE A 35 1.67 0.72 6.13
CA PHE A 35 1.15 0.95 4.79
C PHE A 35 0.12 -0.12 4.44
N ALA A 36 -1.06 0.36 4.07
CA ALA A 36 -2.13 -0.42 3.47
C ALA A 36 -2.79 -1.51 4.35
N PHE A 37 -3.23 -1.15 5.56
CA PHE A 37 -4.15 -2.01 6.33
C PHE A 37 -5.47 -2.17 5.56
N VAL A 38 -5.72 -3.37 5.03
CA VAL A 38 -6.85 -3.62 4.15
C VAL A 38 -8.13 -3.77 4.96
N VAL A 39 -9.06 -2.86 4.74
CA VAL A 39 -10.40 -2.91 5.33
C VAL A 39 -11.30 -3.79 4.47
N GLU A 40 -11.31 -3.54 3.16
CA GLU A 40 -12.09 -4.29 2.19
C GLU A 40 -11.37 -4.37 0.85
N ARG A 41 -11.55 -5.49 0.14
CA ARG A 41 -11.19 -5.61 -1.28
C ARG A 41 -12.22 -6.47 -2.00
N LYS A 42 -12.56 -6.10 -3.23
CA LYS A 42 -13.50 -6.89 -4.05
C LYS A 42 -13.12 -6.83 -5.50
N ASN A 43 -13.15 -7.99 -6.17
CA ASN A 43 -12.92 -8.11 -7.61
C ASN A 43 -11.54 -7.57 -8.06
N VAL A 44 -10.56 -7.49 -7.16
CA VAL A 44 -9.24 -6.89 -7.42
C VAL A 44 -8.22 -7.95 -7.79
N ASN A 45 -7.60 -7.78 -8.96
CA ASN A 45 -6.27 -8.32 -9.28
C ASN A 45 -5.20 -7.25 -8.97
N GLY A 46 -3.97 -7.65 -8.64
CA GLY A 46 -2.93 -6.72 -8.19
C GLY A 46 -3.05 -6.35 -6.71
N ALA A 47 -2.78 -5.09 -6.35
CA ALA A 47 -2.55 -4.65 -4.96
C ALA A 47 -1.51 -5.51 -4.22
N LYS A 48 -0.38 -5.79 -4.88
CA LYS A 48 0.77 -6.41 -4.23
C LYS A 48 1.49 -5.34 -3.42
N SER A 49 1.58 -5.55 -2.11
CA SER A 49 2.43 -4.77 -1.24
C SER A 49 3.83 -5.34 -1.30
N ILE A 50 4.79 -4.50 -1.68
CA ILE A 50 6.18 -4.89 -1.90
C ILE A 50 7.07 -4.02 -1.02
N VAL A 51 8.02 -4.65 -0.34
CA VAL A 51 9.11 -3.97 0.35
C VAL A 51 10.40 -4.28 -0.39
N TYR A 52 11.16 -3.24 -0.68
CA TYR A 52 12.43 -3.26 -1.37
C TYR A 52 13.56 -2.88 -0.40
N ALA A 53 14.76 -3.35 -0.71
CA ALA A 53 15.99 -2.87 -0.10
C ALA A 53 16.37 -1.47 -0.62
N GLU A 54 17.53 -0.96 -0.17
CA GLU A 54 18.02 0.39 -0.45
C GLU A 54 18.21 0.68 -1.94
N ASP A 55 18.49 -0.36 -2.73
CA ASP A 55 18.67 -0.27 -4.18
C ASP A 55 17.36 -0.04 -4.96
N LYS A 56 16.20 -0.12 -4.29
CA LYS A 56 14.86 -0.04 -4.89
C LYS A 56 14.59 -1.09 -5.99
N GLU A 57 15.36 -2.17 -5.99
CA GLU A 57 15.25 -3.26 -6.98
C GLU A 57 15.08 -4.60 -6.28
N THR A 58 15.86 -4.85 -5.23
CA THR A 58 15.83 -6.09 -4.47
C THR A 58 14.58 -6.15 -3.60
N LYS A 59 13.61 -6.98 -4.01
CA LYS A 59 12.41 -7.28 -3.22
C LYS A 59 12.76 -8.14 -2.02
N ILE A 60 12.57 -7.60 -0.82
CA ILE A 60 12.79 -8.34 0.44
C ILE A 60 11.51 -8.98 0.97
N PHE A 61 10.35 -8.45 0.57
CA PHE A 61 9.04 -8.98 0.89
C PHE A 61 8.03 -8.63 -0.20
N GLU A 62 7.13 -9.56 -0.53
CA GLU A 62 6.01 -9.33 -1.43
C GLU A 62 4.79 -10.12 -0.93
N ALA A 63 3.65 -9.46 -0.77
CA ALA A 63 2.39 -10.13 -0.45
C ALA A 63 1.17 -9.39 -1.01
N VAL A 64 0.12 -10.16 -1.29
CA VAL A 64 -1.22 -9.62 -1.54
C VAL A 64 -1.99 -9.67 -0.22
N LEU A 65 -2.15 -8.51 0.41
CA LEU A 65 -2.81 -8.39 1.72
C LEU A 65 -4.32 -8.64 1.62
N LYS A 66 -4.86 -9.41 2.57
CA LYS A 66 -6.29 -9.69 2.76
C LYS A 66 -6.89 -8.75 3.80
N GLU A 67 -8.22 -8.74 3.89
CA GLU A 67 -8.95 -8.00 4.92
C GLU A 67 -8.40 -8.28 6.33
N GLY A 68 -8.16 -7.22 7.09
CA GLY A 68 -7.57 -7.30 8.43
C GLY A 68 -6.03 -7.41 8.45
N GLN A 69 -5.35 -7.39 7.29
CA GLN A 69 -3.90 -7.41 7.21
C GLN A 69 -3.35 -6.04 6.82
N GLY A 70 -2.21 -5.67 7.41
CA GLY A 70 -1.41 -4.50 7.07
C GLY A 70 0.08 -4.82 7.25
N LEU A 71 0.97 -3.96 6.73
CA LEU A 71 2.41 -4.09 6.90
C LEU A 71 2.97 -2.89 7.66
N LEU A 72 3.55 -3.15 8.83
CA LEU A 72 4.31 -2.17 9.60
C LEU A 72 5.77 -2.18 9.12
N GLN A 73 6.31 -1.00 8.84
CA GLN A 73 7.65 -0.81 8.33
C GLN A 73 8.30 0.40 8.99
N ALA A 74 9.62 0.33 9.23
CA ALA A 74 10.41 1.55 9.39
C ALA A 74 10.45 2.31 8.07
N ASP A 75 10.41 3.63 8.11
CA ASP A 75 10.26 4.43 6.90
C ASP A 75 11.42 5.41 6.73
N LEU A 76 11.25 6.69 7.07
CA LEU A 76 12.29 7.72 6.99
C LEU A 76 13.56 7.29 7.72
N HIS A 77 14.70 7.55 7.10
CA HIS A 77 16.04 7.16 7.57
C HIS A 77 16.29 5.64 7.66
N SER A 78 15.38 4.81 7.16
CA SER A 78 15.62 3.38 6.95
C SER A 78 16.12 3.10 5.53
N SER A 79 16.65 1.89 5.31
CA SER A 79 16.99 1.35 3.99
C SER A 79 15.80 0.70 3.28
N LEU A 80 14.59 0.82 3.82
CA LEU A 80 13.41 0.15 3.32
C LEU A 80 12.60 1.10 2.45
N TRP A 81 12.21 0.61 1.28
CA TRP A 81 11.35 1.31 0.33
C TRP A 81 10.13 0.45 0.06
N HIS A 82 9.01 1.05 -0.29
CA HIS A 82 7.79 0.28 -0.52
C HIS A 82 7.00 0.78 -1.72
N GLU A 83 6.11 -0.08 -2.19
CA GLU A 83 5.16 0.21 -3.26
C GLU A 83 3.91 -0.66 -3.03
N VAL A 84 2.76 -0.17 -3.47
CA VAL A 84 1.60 -1.04 -3.72
C VAL A 84 1.24 -0.98 -5.19
N THR A 85 1.37 -2.12 -5.88
CA THR A 85 1.07 -2.18 -7.31
C THR A 85 -0.39 -1.82 -7.57
N GLU A 86 -0.67 -1.30 -8.77
CA GLU A 86 -2.02 -0.96 -9.20
C GLU A 86 -3.03 -2.12 -9.02
N ILE A 87 -4.30 -1.76 -8.92
CA ILE A 87 -5.42 -2.68 -9.01
C ILE A 87 -5.99 -2.71 -10.42
N SER A 88 -6.50 -3.88 -10.79
CA SER A 88 -7.32 -4.07 -12.00
C SER A 88 -8.50 -4.99 -11.68
N SER A 89 -9.52 -4.97 -12.53
CA SER A 89 -10.71 -5.80 -12.34
C SER A 89 -10.46 -7.26 -12.73
N LEU A 90 -10.78 -8.21 -11.83
CA LEU A 90 -10.77 -9.65 -12.13
C LEU A 90 -11.89 -10.00 -13.12
N ASN A 91 -13.10 -9.53 -12.86
CA ASN A 91 -14.22 -9.51 -13.79
C ASN A 91 -14.40 -8.10 -14.34
N PRO A 92 -14.13 -7.84 -15.63
CA PRO A 92 -14.22 -6.49 -16.22
C PRO A 92 -15.64 -5.92 -16.24
N ASN A 93 -16.67 -6.77 -16.09
CA ASN A 93 -18.06 -6.34 -16.04
C ASN A 93 -18.50 -5.86 -14.64
N GLU A 94 -17.66 -6.02 -13.63
CA GLU A 94 -17.93 -5.59 -12.25
C GLU A 94 -16.88 -4.56 -11.80
N MET A 95 -17.29 -3.64 -10.93
CA MET A 95 -16.35 -2.71 -10.31
C MET A 95 -15.38 -3.45 -9.39
N ALA A 96 -14.09 -3.15 -9.50
CA ALA A 96 -13.08 -3.57 -8.55
C ALA A 96 -12.69 -2.42 -7.63
N TYR A 97 -12.52 -2.70 -6.35
CA TYR A 97 -12.14 -1.68 -5.38
C TYR A 97 -11.33 -2.24 -4.23
N ARG A 98 -10.56 -1.34 -3.60
CA ARG A 98 -9.81 -1.59 -2.38
C ARG A 98 -9.94 -0.39 -1.44
N SER A 99 -10.29 -0.69 -0.20
CA SER A 99 -10.38 0.25 0.92
C SER A 99 -9.25 -0.09 1.90
N SER A 100 -8.44 0.89 2.25
CA SER A 100 -7.33 0.71 3.19
C SER A 100 -7.16 1.89 4.14
N ILE A 101 -6.54 1.64 5.29
CA ILE A 101 -6.10 2.67 6.23
C ILE A 101 -4.58 2.62 6.28
N GLY A 102 -3.93 3.76 6.12
CA GLY A 102 -2.53 3.96 6.43
C GLY A 102 -2.36 4.60 7.79
N PHE A 103 -1.28 4.27 8.49
CA PHE A 103 -0.89 4.94 9.73
C PHE A 103 0.52 5.48 9.60
N ASP A 104 0.65 6.77 9.85
CA ASP A 104 1.88 7.54 9.82
C ASP A 104 2.31 7.81 11.26
N ILE A 105 3.52 7.38 11.63
CA ILE A 105 3.96 7.32 13.03
C ILE A 105 5.24 8.15 13.19
N GLU A 106 5.15 9.20 14.01
CA GLU A 106 6.28 10.04 14.38
C GLU A 106 6.62 9.85 15.87
N CYS A 107 7.84 9.40 16.13
CA CYS A 107 8.40 9.24 17.45
C CYS A 107 8.88 10.59 17.98
N LEU A 108 8.50 10.92 19.22
CA LEU A 108 9.01 12.14 19.84
C LEU A 108 10.49 11.92 20.21
N LYS A 109 11.32 12.87 19.81
CA LYS A 109 12.74 12.95 20.17
C LYS A 109 12.93 13.62 21.53
#